data_AF-A0A7G8H7Y6-F1
#
_entry.id   AF-A0A7G8H7Y6-F1
#
_cell.length_a   1.000
_cell.length_b   1.000
_cell.length_c   1.000
_cell.angle_alpha   90.00
_cell.angle_beta   90.00
_cell.angle_gamma   90.00
#
_symmetry.space_group_name_H-M   'P 1'
#
loop_
_entity.id
_entity.type
_entity.pdbx_description
1 polymer ?
#
loop_
_entity_poly.entity_id
_entity_poly.type
_entity_poly.pdbx_seq_one_letter_code
_entity_poly.pdbx_strand_id
1 'polypeptide(L)'
;MPVSPELEQALPRFVQAVQSSIEVQNQLNLVVDLAQLTDIVKQVEPALTGSALIPYEQATSPPKITIDSGVLEKNIPWRLLRCPGGPLVLQMICEKVNFALWIESC
;
A
#
# COMPACT_ATOMS: atom_id res chain seq x y z
N MET A 1 20.89 -1.78 -5.79
CA MET A 1 20.66 -0.79 -6.87
C MET A 1 19.63 0.22 -6.36
N PRO A 2 19.61 1.48 -6.80
CA PRO A 2 18.52 2.38 -6.45
C PRO A 2 17.23 1.86 -7.11
N VAL A 3 16.11 1.89 -6.39
CA VAL A 3 14.78 1.63 -6.97
C VAL A 3 14.61 2.58 -8.15
N SER A 4 14.32 2.05 -9.34
CA SER A 4 14.09 2.91 -10.52
C SER A 4 12.97 3.91 -10.21
N PRO A 5 13.07 5.18 -10.64
CA PRO A 5 12.07 6.20 -10.34
C PRO A 5 10.67 5.83 -10.87
N GLU A 6 10.59 4.99 -11.89
CA GLU A 6 9.33 4.43 -12.40
C GLU A 6 8.64 3.49 -11.41
N LEU A 7 9.42 2.72 -10.65
CA LEU A 7 8.92 1.86 -9.59
C LEU A 7 8.48 2.70 -8.39
N GLU A 8 9.22 3.75 -8.02
CA GLU A 8 8.76 4.68 -6.97
C GLU A 8 7.39 5.30 -7.30
N GLN A 9 7.02 5.41 -8.58
CA GLN A 9 5.70 5.85 -9.03
C GLN A 9 4.60 4.77 -9.01
N ALA A 10 4.94 3.49 -8.88
CA ALA A 10 3.93 2.41 -8.84
C ALA A 10 3.05 2.50 -7.59
N LEU A 11 3.61 2.85 -6.43
CA LEU A 11 2.84 3.05 -5.19
C LEU A 11 1.80 4.19 -5.32
N PRO A 12 2.17 5.42 -5.73
CA PRO A 12 1.18 6.47 -5.94
C PRO A 12 0.22 6.18 -7.09
N ARG A 13 0.63 5.48 -8.16
CA ARG A 13 -0.29 5.01 -9.21
C ARG A 13 -1.32 4.03 -8.66
N PHE A 14 -0.90 3.07 -7.84
CA PHE A 14 -1.79 2.15 -7.16
C PHE A 14 -2.82 2.91 -6.32
N VAL A 15 -2.38 3.88 -5.52
CA VAL A 15 -3.29 4.73 -4.73
C VAL A 15 -4.29 5.46 -5.62
N GLN A 16 -3.86 6.08 -6.72
CA GLN A 16 -4.75 6.75 -7.66
C GLN A 16 -5.75 5.80 -8.33
N ALA A 17 -5.32 4.58 -8.68
CA ALA A 17 -6.18 3.57 -9.28
C ALA A 17 -7.24 3.07 -8.28
N VAL A 18 -6.84 2.82 -7.03
CA VAL A 18 -7.75 2.49 -5.92
C VAL A 18 -8.72 3.65 -5.65
N GLN A 19 -8.23 4.90 -5.64
CA GLN A 19 -9.06 6.08 -5.41
C GLN A 19 -10.10 6.25 -6.54
N SER A 20 -9.74 5.96 -7.78
CA SER A 20 -10.63 6.03 -8.94
C SER A 20 -11.64 4.87 -9.00
N SER A 21 -11.39 3.78 -8.27
CA SER A 21 -12.20 2.56 -8.31
C SER A 21 -12.80 2.19 -6.95
N ILE A 22 -14.06 2.56 -6.75
CA ILE A 22 -14.82 2.21 -5.54
C ILE A 22 -14.89 0.68 -5.34
N GLU A 23 -14.94 -0.09 -6.42
CA GLU A 23 -14.97 -1.56 -6.36
C GLU A 23 -13.70 -2.13 -5.70
N VAL A 24 -12.53 -1.62 -6.09
CA VAL A 24 -11.24 -2.01 -5.49
C VAL A 24 -11.20 -1.64 -4.00
N GLN A 25 -11.71 -0.46 -3.62
CA GLN A 25 -11.81 -0.07 -2.21
C GLN A 25 -12.71 -1.02 -1.41
N ASN A 26 -13.84 -1.44 -1.99
CA ASN A 26 -14.70 -2.44 -1.35
C ASN A 26 -13.99 -3.78 -1.20
N GLN A 27 -13.26 -4.23 -2.23
CA GLN A 27 -12.48 -5.47 -2.16
C GLN A 27 -11.41 -5.39 -1.07
N LEU A 28 -10.66 -4.29 -0.97
CA LEU A 28 -9.64 -4.08 0.07
C LEU A 28 -10.23 -4.14 1.48
N ASN A 29 -11.43 -3.63 1.71
CA ASN A 29 -12.12 -3.77 3.00
C ASN A 29 -12.62 -5.20 3.28
N LEU A 30 -12.85 -6.00 2.24
CA LEU A 30 -13.24 -7.40 2.39
C LEU A 30 -12.04 -8.34 2.56
N VAL A 31 -10.83 -7.90 2.22
CA VAL A 31 -9.59 -8.68 2.37
C VAL A 31 -9.46 -9.16 3.81
N VAL A 32 -9.17 -10.45 3.96
CA VAL A 32 -8.88 -11.09 5.24
C VAL A 32 -7.52 -11.78 5.28
N ASP A 33 -6.92 -12.01 4.11
CA ASP A 33 -5.67 -12.76 3.96
C ASP A 33 -4.73 -12.13 2.92
N LEU A 34 -3.44 -12.45 3.04
CA LEU A 34 -2.39 -11.87 2.20
C LEU A 34 -2.54 -12.28 0.73
N ALA A 35 -3.10 -13.47 0.46
CA ALA A 35 -3.25 -13.97 -0.89
C ALA A 35 -4.27 -13.12 -1.67
N GLN A 36 -5.41 -12.80 -1.05
CA GLN A 36 -6.41 -11.88 -1.62
C GLN A 36 -5.84 -10.49 -1.88
N LEU A 37 -5.07 -9.95 -0.92
CA LEU A 37 -4.40 -8.65 -1.10
C LEU A 37 -3.45 -8.69 -2.30
N THR A 38 -2.62 -9.73 -2.38
CA THR A 38 -1.62 -9.88 -3.45
C THR A 38 -2.30 -9.96 -4.82
N ASP A 39 -3.44 -10.64 -4.92
CA ASP A 39 -4.22 -10.77 -6.15
C ASP A 39 -4.77 -9.41 -6.61
N ILE A 40 -5.40 -8.66 -5.70
CA ILE A 40 -5.90 -7.30 -5.97
C ILE A 40 -4.76 -6.36 -6.37
N VAL A 41 -3.65 -6.41 -5.63
CA VAL A 41 -2.47 -5.58 -5.90
C VAL A 41 -1.93 -5.86 -7.28
N LYS A 42 -1.76 -7.13 -7.66
CA LYS A 42 -1.30 -7.51 -9.01
C LYS A 42 -2.29 -7.15 -10.11
N GLN A 43 -3.58 -7.18 -9.82
CA GLN A 43 -4.63 -6.80 -10.76
C GLN A 43 -4.61 -5.29 -11.03
N VAL A 44 -4.34 -4.47 -10.01
CA VAL A 44 -4.34 -3.00 -10.11
C VAL A 44 -2.99 -2.47 -10.58
N GLU A 45 -1.90 -2.91 -9.94
CA GLU A 45 -0.53 -2.48 -10.26
C GLU A 45 0.45 -3.67 -10.14
N PRO A 46 0.69 -4.39 -11.24
CA PRO A 46 1.57 -5.56 -11.25
C PRO A 46 3.04 -5.21 -11.02
N ALA A 47 3.41 -3.92 -11.07
CA ALA A 47 4.77 -3.47 -10.74
C ALA A 47 5.09 -3.57 -9.23
N LEU A 48 4.07 -3.74 -8.38
CA LEU A 48 4.27 -3.94 -6.94
C LEU A 48 4.73 -5.37 -6.66
N THR A 49 5.94 -5.49 -6.10
CA THR A 49 6.59 -6.78 -5.84
C THR A 49 6.39 -7.30 -4.42
N GLY A 50 6.23 -6.40 -3.44
CA GLY A 50 6.10 -6.73 -2.03
C GLY A 50 4.74 -6.36 -1.45
N SER A 51 4.15 -7.29 -0.68
CA SER A 51 2.97 -7.03 0.14
C SER A 51 3.04 -7.85 1.44
N ALA A 52 2.57 -7.28 2.54
CA ALA A 52 2.40 -7.98 3.80
C ALA A 52 1.16 -7.48 4.54
N LEU A 53 0.49 -8.40 5.23
CA LEU A 53 -0.47 -8.05 6.25
C LEU A 53 0.28 -7.67 7.53
N ILE A 54 -0.08 -6.53 8.10
CA ILE A 54 0.52 -6.03 9.33
C ILE A 54 -0.55 -5.85 10.40
N PRO A 55 -0.26 -6.14 11.68
CA PRO A 55 -1.15 -5.78 12.78
C PRO A 55 -1.35 -4.26 12.85
N TYR A 56 -2.50 -3.86 13.41
CA TYR A 56 -2.88 -2.45 13.56
C TYR A 56 -1.82 -1.62 14.31
N GLU A 57 -1.17 -2.20 15.31
CA GLU A 57 -0.08 -1.56 16.05
C GLU A 57 1.12 -1.20 15.16
N GLN A 58 1.43 -2.05 14.16
CA GLN A 58 2.48 -1.75 13.17
C GLN A 58 2.01 -0.74 12.13
N ALA A 59 0.72 -0.73 11.78
CA ALA A 59 0.14 0.24 10.84
C ALA A 59 0.00 1.65 11.46
N THR A 60 -0.15 1.72 12.78
CA THR A 60 -0.25 2.98 13.54
C THR A 60 1.08 3.44 14.12
N SER A 61 2.13 2.62 14.02
CA SER A 61 3.48 2.94 14.48
C SER A 61 3.98 4.24 13.84
N PRO A 62 4.65 5.11 14.61
CA PRO A 62 5.11 6.40 14.12
C PRO A 62 6.12 6.23 12.98
N PRO A 63 5.83 6.75 11.78
CA PRO A 63 6.74 6.65 10.66
C PRO A 63 7.96 7.53 10.86
N LYS A 64 9.13 7.05 10.42
CA LYS A 64 10.36 7.87 10.44
C LYS A 64 10.31 9.02 9.43
N ILE A 65 9.73 8.77 8.25
CA ILE A 65 9.54 9.77 7.19
C ILE A 65 8.21 9.47 6.49
N THR A 66 7.23 10.36 6.66
CA THR A 66 5.98 10.32 5.88
C THR A 66 6.18 11.16 4.63
N ILE A 67 6.02 10.54 3.47
CA ILE A 67 6.08 11.22 2.18
C ILE A 67 4.71 11.79 1.83
N ASP A 68 3.69 10.96 1.95
CA ASP A 68 2.31 11.31 1.62
C ASP A 68 1.35 10.54 2.51
N SER A 69 0.13 11.03 2.65
CA SER A 69 -0.92 10.36 3.39
C SER A 69 -2.27 10.93 3.00
N GLY A 70 -3.28 10.07 2.96
CA GLY A 70 -4.64 10.46 2.66
C GLY A 70 -5.66 9.48 3.20
N VAL A 71 -6.91 9.74 2.88
CA VAL A 71 -8.03 8.86 3.20
C VAL A 71 -8.81 8.63 1.91
N LEU A 72 -9.05 7.37 1.57
CA LEU A 72 -9.90 7.01 0.42
C LEU A 72 -11.39 7.17 0.80
N GLU A 73 -12.28 7.23 -0.19
CA GLU A 73 -13.72 7.45 0.01
C GLU A 73 -14.36 6.45 0.99
N LYS A 74 -13.87 5.21 1.03
CA LYS A 74 -14.33 4.17 1.96
C LYS A 74 -13.76 4.25 3.38
N ASN A 75 -13.30 5.43 3.81
CA ASN A 75 -12.61 5.62 5.09
C ASN A 75 -11.41 4.67 5.26
N ILE A 76 -10.66 4.45 4.18
CA ILE A 76 -9.41 3.67 4.21
C ILE A 76 -8.26 4.67 4.28
N PRO A 77 -7.69 4.96 5.47
CA PRO A 77 -6.50 5.78 5.56
C PRO A 77 -5.31 5.03 4.94
N TRP A 78 -4.56 5.76 4.12
CA TRP A 78 -3.34 5.28 3.50
C TRP A 78 -2.20 6.25 3.78
N ARG A 79 -0.99 5.72 3.87
CA ARG A 79 0.22 6.48 4.18
C ARG A 79 1.38 5.95 3.36
N LEU A 80 2.04 6.82 2.63
CA LEU A 80 3.26 6.54 1.93
C LEU A 80 4.45 6.93 2.82
N LEU A 81 5.22 5.94 3.21
CA LEU A 81 6.35 6.06 4.11
C LEU A 81 7.65 5.78 3.36
N ARG A 82 8.71 6.47 3.75
CA ARG A 82 10.07 6.19 3.25
C ARG A 82 10.94 5.73 4.41
N CYS A 83 11.50 4.54 4.30
CA CYS A 83 12.50 4.09 5.26
C CYS A 83 13.84 4.81 5.00
N PRO A 84 14.54 5.31 6.03
CA PRO A 84 15.84 5.95 5.85
C PRO A 84 16.85 4.95 5.27
N GLY A 85 17.29 5.18 4.03
CA GLY A 85 18.17 4.27 3.28
C GLY A 85 17.46 3.01 2.74
N GLY A 86 16.12 2.95 2.80
CA GLY A 86 15.32 1.78 2.40
C GLY A 86 14.26 2.08 1.34
N PRO A 87 13.41 1.08 1.02
CA PRO A 87 12.36 1.20 0.01
C PRO A 87 11.20 2.09 0.49
N LEU A 88 10.38 2.54 -0.46
CA LEU A 88 9.09 3.16 -0.20
C LEU A 88 8.08 2.09 0.22
N VAL A 89 7.28 2.42 1.24
CA VAL A 89 6.27 1.53 1.82
C VAL A 89 4.93 2.27 1.86
N LEU A 90 3.92 1.74 1.20
CA LEU A 90 2.54 2.19 1.28
C LEU A 90 1.78 1.35 2.31
N GLN A 91 1.39 1.97 3.41
CA GLN A 91 0.51 1.35 4.39
C GLN A 91 -0.93 1.74 4.13
N MET A 92 -1.85 0.78 4.21
CA MET A 92 -3.29 1.00 4.18
C MET A 92 -3.94 0.30 5.35
N ILE A 93 -4.90 1.01 5.95
CA ILE A 93 -5.66 0.56 7.10
C ILE A 93 -7.07 0.30 6.60
N CYS A 94 -7.40 -0.97 6.37
CA CYS A 94 -8.73 -1.38 5.96
C CYS A 94 -9.54 -1.88 7.16
N GLU A 95 -10.85 -2.04 6.96
CA GLU A 95 -11.78 -2.35 8.05
C GLU A 95 -11.45 -3.66 8.79
N LYS A 96 -11.03 -4.69 8.05
CA LYS A 96 -10.74 -6.02 8.61
C LYS A 96 -9.27 -6.24 8.95
N VAL A 97 -8.38 -5.89 8.03
CA VAL A 97 -6.94 -6.11 8.15
C VAL A 97 -6.19 -4.89 7.65
N ASN A 98 -4.97 -4.69 8.18
CA ASN A 98 -4.08 -3.64 7.70
C ASN A 98 -2.98 -4.29 6.88
N PHE A 99 -2.47 -3.56 5.91
CA PHE A 99 -1.42 -4.07 5.05
C PHE A 99 -0.42 -3.01 4.65
N ALA A 100 0.77 -3.49 4.30
CA ALA A 100 1.86 -2.71 3.76
C ALA A 100 2.23 -3.27 2.39
N LEU A 101 2.37 -2.38 1.42
CA LEU A 101 2.88 -2.65 0.08
C LEU A 101 4.22 -1.96 -0.05
N TRP A 102 5.21 -2.61 -0.65
CA TRP A 102 6.49 -1.99 -0.93
C TRP A 102 7.06 -2.56 -2.21
N ILE A 103 8.12 -1.92 -2.68
CA ILE A 103 8.85 -2.40 -3.85
C ILE A 103 10.22 -2.83 -3.38
N GLU A 104 10.50 -4.11 -3.54
CA GLU A 104 11.85 -4.63 -3.36
C GLU A 104 12.70 -4.16 -4.55
N SER A 105 13.77 -3.42 -4.25
CA SER A 105 14.78 -3.14 -5.27
C SER A 105 15.53 -4.45 -5.54
N CYS A 106 15.23 -5.09 -6.67
CA CYS A 106 16.05 -6.16 -7.20
C CYS A 106 17.40 -5.59 -7.67
#